data_AF-A0A534GW68-F1
#
_entry.id   AF-A0A534GW68-F1
#
_cell.length_a   1.000
_cell.length_b   1.000
_cell.length_c   1.000
_cell.angle_alpha   90.00
_cell.angle_beta   90.00
_cell.angle_gamma   90.00
#
_symmetry.space_group_name_H-M   'P 1'
#
loop_
_entity.id
_entity.type
_entity.pdbx_description
1 polymer ?
#
loop_
_entity_poly.entity_id
_entity_poly.type
_entity_poly.pdbx_seq_one_letter_code
_entity_poly.pdbx_strand_id
1 'polypeptide(L)'
;EGGGYYDSGYIQPLDFFGDGTRIPLIAVSRYAKPGYVDHTYYDHVSLLKFIEENWHLPPVSSRSRDNLPNPIASADDPYRPVNGPAIGDLMNLFDFGGG
;
A
#
# COMPACT_ATOMS: atom_id res chain seq x y z
N GLU A 1 -7.35 -2.08 -11.53
CA GLU A 1 -8.61 -1.49 -12.00
C GLU A 1 -9.79 -2.26 -11.43
N GLY A 2 -10.82 -1.56 -10.94
CA GLY A 2 -12.00 -2.17 -10.32
C GLY A 2 -13.18 -2.40 -11.27
N GLY A 3 -12.98 -2.28 -12.59
CA GLY A 3 -13.99 -2.66 -13.61
C GLY A 3 -15.25 -1.79 -13.68
N GLY A 4 -15.24 -0.60 -13.06
CA GLY A 4 -16.40 0.30 -13.02
C GLY A 4 -17.48 -0.07 -11.98
N TYR A 5 -17.21 -1.05 -11.12
CA TYR A 5 -18.09 -1.39 -10.01
C TYR A 5 -17.98 -0.37 -8.88
N TYR A 6 -19.08 -0.22 -8.13
CA TYR A 6 -19.14 0.68 -6.99
C TYR A 6 -18.22 0.21 -5.85
N ASP A 7 -17.50 1.18 -5.28
CA ASP A 7 -16.69 1.00 -4.09
C ASP A 7 -16.92 2.20 -3.14
N SER A 8 -17.24 1.94 -1.88
CA SER A 8 -17.53 2.97 -0.87
C SER A 8 -16.29 3.49 -0.14
N GLY A 9 -15.11 2.96 -0.47
CA GLY A 9 -13.86 3.25 0.22
C GLY A 9 -13.39 4.69 0.08
N TYR A 10 -12.60 5.13 1.06
CA TYR A 10 -11.79 6.32 0.91
C TYR A 10 -10.74 6.12 -0.19
N ILE A 11 -10.60 7.11 -1.06
CA ILE A 11 -9.60 7.18 -2.12
C ILE A 11 -8.77 8.44 -1.88
N GLN A 12 -7.44 8.29 -1.81
CA GLN A 12 -6.55 9.44 -1.62
C GLN A 12 -6.45 10.28 -2.91
N PRO A 13 -6.50 11.62 -2.82
CA PRO A 13 -6.14 12.48 -3.93
C PRO A 13 -4.61 12.55 -4.08
N LEU A 14 -4.01 11.54 -4.73
CA LEU A 14 -2.55 11.42 -4.85
C LEU A 14 -1.94 12.35 -5.91
N ASP A 15 -2.62 12.51 -7.06
CA ASP A 15 -2.23 13.41 -8.14
C ASP A 15 -3.47 13.79 -8.98
N PHE A 16 -3.27 14.37 -10.16
CA PHE A 16 -4.36 14.79 -11.05
C PHE A 16 -5.30 13.64 -11.46
N PHE A 17 -4.78 12.42 -11.63
CA PHE A 17 -5.59 11.25 -11.94
C PHE A 17 -6.02 10.51 -10.66
N GLY A 18 -5.20 10.56 -9.61
CA GLY A 18 -5.44 9.87 -8.35
C GLY A 18 -5.38 8.35 -8.51
N ASP A 19 -5.94 7.65 -7.53
CA ASP A 19 -6.23 6.22 -7.66
C ASP A 19 -7.64 5.98 -8.17
N GLY A 20 -7.83 4.80 -8.76
CA GLY A 20 -9.16 4.27 -9.07
C GLY A 20 -9.83 3.64 -7.84
N THR A 21 -10.92 2.91 -8.08
CA THR A 21 -11.61 2.14 -7.04
C THR A 21 -10.70 1.05 -6.44
N ARG A 22 -10.91 0.70 -5.16
CA ARG A 22 -10.12 -0.33 -4.49
C ARG A 22 -10.29 -1.68 -5.19
N ILE A 23 -9.21 -2.45 -5.18
CA ILE A 23 -9.18 -3.82 -5.67
C ILE A 23 -8.72 -4.77 -4.56
N PRO A 24 -9.09 -6.06 -4.60
CA PRO A 24 -8.55 -7.04 -3.68
C PRO A 24 -7.06 -7.29 -3.96
N LEU A 25 -6.27 -7.39 -2.89
CA LEU A 25 -4.90 -7.90 -2.90
C LEU A 25 -4.81 -9.03 -1.87
N ILE A 26 -4.21 -10.15 -2.26
CA ILE A 26 -3.98 -11.30 -1.38
C ILE A 26 -2.51 -11.68 -1.48
N ALA A 27 -1.82 -11.74 -0.33
CA ALA A 27 -0.47 -12.26 -0.22
C ALA A 27 -0.52 -13.70 0.31
N VAL A 28 0.06 -14.64 -0.43
CA VAL A 28 0.21 -16.05 -0.01
C VAL A 28 1.69 -16.38 0.09
N SER A 29 2.16 -16.64 1.31
CA SER A 29 3.56 -16.93 1.58
C SER A 29 3.69 -17.66 2.92
N ARG A 30 4.77 -18.43 3.10
CA ARG A 30 5.15 -18.98 4.42
C ARG A 30 5.48 -17.89 5.45
N TYR A 31 5.79 -16.69 4.97
CA TYR A 31 6.07 -15.51 5.79
C TYR A 31 4.86 -14.60 5.92
N ALA A 32 3.74 -14.86 5.22
CA ALA A 32 2.56 -14.01 5.35
C ALA A 32 1.94 -14.21 6.74
N LYS A 33 1.54 -13.13 7.40
CA LYS A 33 0.86 -13.20 8.70
C LYS A 33 -0.46 -13.96 8.56
N PRO A 34 -0.71 -15.03 9.34
CA PRO A 34 -1.89 -15.88 9.16
C PRO A 34 -3.16 -15.16 9.65
N GLY A 35 -4.24 -15.24 8.86
CA GLY A 35 -5.54 -14.66 9.21
C GLY A 35 -5.53 -13.13 9.39
N TYR A 36 -4.51 -12.46 8.85
CA TYR A 36 -4.30 -11.03 9.02
C TYR A 36 -4.94 -10.25 7.88
N VAL A 37 -5.66 -9.17 8.23
CA VAL A 37 -6.16 -8.18 7.28
C VAL A 37 -5.44 -6.87 7.57
N ASP A 38 -4.69 -6.38 6.60
CA ASP A 38 -4.03 -5.09 6.68
C ASP A 38 -4.97 -3.98 6.20
N HIS A 39 -4.94 -2.85 6.89
CA HIS A 39 -5.73 -1.66 6.57
C HIS A 39 -4.88 -0.49 6.07
N THR A 40 -3.56 -0.69 5.99
CA THR A 40 -2.64 0.27 5.37
C THR A 40 -3.09 0.59 3.94
N TYR A 41 -3.05 1.87 3.56
CA TYR A 41 -3.41 2.28 2.21
C TYR A 41 -2.32 1.84 1.22
N TYR A 42 -2.72 1.03 0.24
CA TYR A 42 -1.87 0.51 -0.82
C TYR A 42 -2.46 0.82 -2.20
N ASP A 43 -1.60 0.91 -3.20
CA ASP A 43 -1.98 0.96 -4.62
C ASP A 43 -1.11 -0.03 -5.42
N HIS A 44 -1.16 0.01 -6.76
CA HIS A 44 -0.32 -0.87 -7.57
C HIS A 44 1.19 -0.60 -7.40
N VAL A 45 1.58 0.62 -7.04
CA VAL A 45 2.99 1.00 -6.81
C VAL A 45 3.51 0.36 -5.52
N SER A 46 2.64 -0.03 -4.58
CA SER A 46 3.04 -0.80 -3.39
C SER A 46 3.75 -2.12 -3.74
N LEU A 47 3.46 -2.74 -4.88
CA LEU A 47 4.21 -3.92 -5.35
C LEU A 47 5.65 -3.56 -5.74
N LEU A 48 5.85 -2.40 -6.36
CA LEU A 48 7.18 -1.89 -6.68
C LEU A 48 7.95 -1.56 -5.40
N LYS A 49 7.32 -0.83 -4.47
CA LYS A 49 7.91 -0.54 -3.15
C LYS A 49 8.31 -1.80 -2.40
N PHE A 50 7.48 -2.85 -2.43
CA PHE A 50 7.83 -4.13 -1.81
C PHE A 50 9.11 -4.76 -2.41
N ILE A 51 9.27 -4.67 -3.73
CA ILE A 51 10.50 -5.11 -4.41
C ILE A 51 11.67 -4.20 -4.00
N GLU A 52 11.47 -2.90 -3.94
CA GLU A 52 12.53 -1.96 -3.53
C GLU A 52 13.01 -2.24 -2.10
N GLU A 53 12.09 -2.42 -1.15
CA GLU A 53 12.40 -2.76 0.24
C GLU A 53 13.10 -4.12 0.36
N ASN A 54 12.61 -5.16 -0.33
CA ASN A 54 13.17 -6.50 -0.22
C ASN A 54 14.59 -6.62 -0.83
N TRP A 55 14.89 -5.83 -1.87
CA TRP A 55 16.20 -5.85 -2.55
C TRP A 55 17.06 -4.61 -2.29
N HIS A 56 16.66 -3.74 -1.37
CA HIS A 56 17.36 -2.49 -1.03
C HIS A 56 17.66 -1.61 -2.25
N LEU A 57 16.67 -1.48 -3.14
CA LEU A 57 16.79 -0.69 -4.36
C LEU A 57 16.31 0.75 -4.10
N PRO A 58 16.91 1.75 -4.78
CA PRO A 58 16.36 3.09 -4.77
C PRO A 58 15.07 3.16 -5.61
N PRO A 59 14.21 4.18 -5.39
CA PRO A 59 13.07 4.47 -6.26
C PRO A 59 13.44 4.52 -7.73
N VAL A 60 12.53 4.08 -8.61
CA VAL A 60 12.81 3.96 -10.05
C VAL A 60 13.06 5.31 -10.73
N SER A 61 12.49 6.40 -10.19
CA SER A 61 12.71 7.76 -10.67
C SER A 61 12.32 8.78 -9.61
N SER A 62 12.63 10.06 -9.80
CA SER A 62 12.14 11.15 -8.93
C SER A 62 10.68 11.55 -9.15
N ARG A 63 10.00 10.94 -10.14
CA ARG A 63 8.61 11.27 -10.52
C ARG A 63 7.61 10.18 -10.19
N SER A 64 8.07 8.99 -9.82
CA SER A 64 7.24 7.84 -9.52
C SER A 64 6.66 7.94 -8.10
N ARG A 65 5.52 7.29 -7.87
CA ARG A 65 4.81 7.35 -6.58
C ARG A 65 5.44 6.48 -5.48
N ASP A 66 6.40 5.63 -5.84
CA ASP A 66 7.26 4.87 -4.93
C ASP A 66 8.05 5.78 -3.96
N ASN A 67 8.30 7.04 -4.35
CA ASN A 67 8.87 8.07 -3.50
C ASN A 67 7.95 8.50 -2.33
N LEU A 68 6.67 8.13 -2.33
CA LEU A 68 5.73 8.54 -1.28
C LEU A 68 6.00 7.80 0.04
N PRO A 69 5.82 8.47 1.19
CA PRO A 69 6.06 7.87 2.50
C PRO A 69 5.07 6.73 2.79
N ASN A 70 5.42 5.86 3.74
CA ASN A 70 4.49 4.87 4.27
C ASN A 70 3.35 5.55 5.07
N PRO A 71 2.10 5.06 4.94
CA PRO A 71 0.95 5.64 5.63
C PRO A 71 1.02 5.56 7.14
N ILE A 72 0.54 6.63 7.78
CA ILE A 72 0.24 6.68 9.21
C ILE A 72 -1.27 6.86 9.31
N ALA A 73 -1.94 5.92 9.96
CA ALA A 73 -3.38 5.97 10.21
C ALA A 73 -3.67 6.17 11.70
N SER A 74 -4.84 6.73 12.01
CA SER A 74 -5.32 6.85 13.39
C SER A 74 -6.08 5.58 13.80
N ALA A 75 -6.20 5.33 15.10
CA ALA A 75 -6.99 4.19 15.58
C ALA A 75 -8.50 4.34 15.27
N ASP A 76 -9.00 5.57 15.23
CA ASP A 76 -10.42 5.87 15.00
C ASP A 76 -10.83 5.75 13.53
N ASP A 77 -9.87 5.86 12.60
CA ASP A 77 -10.07 5.65 11.15
C ASP A 77 -8.81 4.98 10.57
N PRO A 78 -8.76 3.63 10.55
CA PRO A 78 -7.59 2.88 10.11
C PRO A 78 -7.43 2.86 8.58
N TYR A 79 -8.45 3.24 7.82
CA TYR A 79 -8.46 3.17 6.35
C TYR A 79 -7.96 4.45 5.69
N ARG A 80 -7.86 5.54 6.45
CA ARG A 80 -7.49 6.87 5.95
C ARG A 80 -6.15 7.32 6.53
N PRO A 81 -5.11 7.50 5.69
CA PRO A 81 -3.85 8.07 6.14
C PRO A 81 -4.00 9.52 6.58
N VAL A 82 -3.38 9.89 7.69
CA VAL A 82 -3.32 11.28 8.17
C VAL A 82 -2.12 12.06 7.59
N ASN A 83 -1.16 11.34 7.00
CA ASN A 83 0.04 11.89 6.37
C ASN A 83 0.00 11.80 4.83
N GLY A 84 -1.20 11.82 4.24
CA GLY A 84 -1.36 11.77 2.78
C GLY A 84 -0.68 12.96 2.06
N PRO A 85 -0.15 12.77 0.84
CA PRO A 85 -0.16 11.53 0.06
C PRO A 85 0.85 10.50 0.59
N ALA A 86 0.38 9.27 0.81
CA ALA A 86 1.19 8.19 1.36
C ALA A 86 0.75 6.83 0.77
N ILE A 87 1.71 5.97 0.46
CA ILE A 87 1.48 4.64 -0.13
C ILE A 87 2.37 3.63 0.57
N GLY A 88 1.80 2.56 1.10
CA GLY A 88 2.58 1.56 1.84
C GLY A 88 3.39 0.64 0.93
N ASP A 89 4.29 -0.12 1.54
CA ASP A 89 5.30 -1.00 0.91
C ASP A 89 4.98 -2.51 1.00
N LEU A 90 3.80 -2.88 1.48
CA LEU A 90 3.34 -4.25 1.74
C LEU A 90 4.12 -5.05 2.80
N MET A 91 5.16 -4.48 3.42
CA MET A 91 6.00 -5.21 4.39
C MET A 91 5.19 -5.64 5.62
N ASN A 92 4.16 -4.87 5.99
CA ASN A 92 3.24 -5.20 7.08
C ASN A 92 2.49 -6.53 6.91
N LEU A 93 2.36 -7.05 5.68
CA LEU A 93 1.71 -8.34 5.41
C LEU A 93 2.57 -9.54 5.81
N PHE A 94 3.88 -9.33 5.99
CA PHE A 94 4.85 -10.40 6.22
C PHE A 94 5.47 -10.32 7.61
N ASP A 95 5.79 -11.49 8.15
CA ASP A 95 6.71 -11.70 9.25
C ASP A 95 7.84 -12.59 8.71
N PHE A 96 8.97 -11.97 8.39
CA PHE A 96 10.13 -12.69 7.88
C PHE A 96 10.90 -13.43 8.98
N GLY A 97 10.50 -13.27 10.25
CA GLY A 97 11.27 -13.69 11.41
C GLY A 97 12.55 -12.86 11.47
N GLY A 98 12.65 -11.93 12.42
CA GLY A 98 13.94 -11.31 12.71
C GLY A 98 15.01 -12.39 12.91
N GLY A 99 16.20 -12.19 12.32
CA GLY A 99 17.39 -12.96 12.67
C GLY A 99 17.80 -12.78 14.13
#